data_AF-A0A0D2LVX9-F1
#
_entry.id   AF-A0A0D2LVX9-F1
#
_cell.length_a   1.000
_cell.length_b   1.000
_cell.length_c   1.000
_cell.angle_alpha   90.00
_cell.angle_beta   90.00
_cell.angle_gamma   90.00
#
_symmetry.space_group_name_H-M   'P 1'
#
loop_
_entity.id
_entity.type
_entity.pdbx_description
1 polymer ?
#
loop_
_entity_poly.entity_id
_entity_poly.type
_entity_poly.pdbx_seq_one_letter_code
_entity_poly.pdbx_strand_id
1 'polypeptide(L)'
;MLGALAAGPRLARPVGDAALAEVGVALLAALSESLPLDPAAPQHHQQQPQKQSAGLLIMLATMLRARPGALVLAAPQLLALGRALTAPGRLPLLLWALSQAAEAEPAAAAAAWVRVLLPQCVGAPLPVPVPKSGAPAAPAAVPRLDASSQEAAVAFFEGLLQRLGPGAADVALGGGQQAPVVPGAAVEALARAAAPPAPDAVAPVAGGKGGKGGAAGGAAAAEALAARLHARLVALAGASRAGGPQQGEWLVLALETAGLSSAAPDAPDALTDRAAASVAALLASPSGEGAYDVWESKHKGQLRGSSRVLGVLARKPDLLRPVLANRQRAEALRRLLAALPARHRAHLAAGKGWQAAAAKSAEASVAGVVSNYAGRPAAEALDASLLAPLNLALAPARAALAPHLAKAADALAPHVAAAADALSPHLAKAAEALAPLAEQAGEAWRQLAAQAQDIYTRDTQQ
;
A
#
# COMPACT_ATOMS: atom_id res chain seq x y z
N MET A 1 -12.92 -43.67 -49.27
CA MET A 1 -14.28 -43.18 -48.97
C MET A 1 -14.75 -43.60 -47.55
N LEU A 2 -13.86 -43.54 -46.55
CA LEU A 2 -14.14 -43.83 -45.14
C LEU A 2 -13.12 -43.03 -44.30
N GLY A 3 -13.46 -41.80 -43.88
CA GLY A 3 -12.51 -40.96 -43.15
C GLY A 3 -13.04 -39.59 -42.73
N ALA A 4 -14.29 -39.50 -42.27
CA ALA A 4 -14.87 -38.20 -41.88
C ALA A 4 -15.97 -38.31 -40.81
N LEU A 5 -15.77 -39.04 -39.71
CA LEU A 5 -16.73 -39.05 -38.58
C LEU A 5 -16.00 -39.23 -37.23
N ALA A 6 -15.21 -38.24 -36.81
CA ALA A 6 -14.71 -38.13 -35.45
C ALA A 6 -14.61 -36.65 -35.01
N ALA A 7 -15.68 -35.88 -35.22
CA ALA A 7 -15.82 -34.58 -34.56
C ALA A 7 -16.31 -34.84 -33.13
N GLY A 8 -15.37 -34.94 -32.18
CA GLY A 8 -15.70 -35.03 -30.75
C GLY A 8 -16.58 -33.85 -30.30
N PRO A 9 -17.33 -34.01 -29.20
CA PRO A 9 -18.22 -32.97 -28.69
C PRO A 9 -17.44 -31.67 -28.53
N ARG A 10 -17.85 -30.63 -29.25
CA ARG A 10 -17.30 -29.28 -29.08
C ARG A 10 -17.66 -28.84 -27.66
N LEU A 11 -16.72 -29.01 -26.73
CA LEU A 11 -16.83 -28.50 -25.37
C LEU A 11 -17.21 -27.02 -25.48
N ALA A 12 -18.35 -26.65 -24.87
CA ALA A 12 -18.85 -25.29 -24.88
C ALA A 12 -17.72 -24.36 -24.43
N ARG A 13 -17.50 -23.28 -25.21
CA ARG A 13 -16.46 -22.31 -24.89
C ARG A 13 -16.73 -21.77 -23.48
N PRO A 14 -15.73 -21.75 -22.58
CA PRO A 14 -15.95 -21.28 -21.21
C PRO A 14 -16.49 -19.85 -21.23
N VAL A 15 -17.53 -19.60 -20.43
CA VAL A 15 -18.10 -18.25 -20.27
C VAL A 15 -17.02 -17.34 -19.68
N GLY A 16 -16.75 -16.22 -20.35
CA GLY A 16 -15.74 -15.26 -19.91
C GLY A 16 -16.21 -14.45 -18.70
N ASP A 17 -15.26 -13.99 -17.89
CA ASP A 17 -15.55 -13.25 -16.65
C ASP A 17 -16.27 -11.92 -16.90
N ALA A 18 -16.08 -11.30 -18.07
CA ALA A 18 -16.83 -10.11 -18.48
C ALA A 18 -18.34 -10.39 -18.65
N ALA A 19 -18.71 -11.52 -19.26
CA ALA A 19 -20.11 -11.89 -19.39
C ALA A 19 -20.73 -12.22 -18.03
N LEU A 20 -19.96 -12.88 -17.15
CA LEU A 20 -20.40 -13.12 -15.78
C LEU A 20 -20.54 -11.82 -14.98
N ALA A 21 -19.71 -10.82 -15.24
CA ALA A 21 -19.83 -9.50 -14.62
C ALA A 21 -21.17 -8.84 -14.99
N GLU A 22 -21.54 -8.83 -16.27
CA GLU A 22 -22.82 -8.28 -16.74
C GLU A 22 -24.02 -9.01 -16.11
N VAL A 23 -23.98 -10.35 -16.07
CA VAL A 23 -25.01 -11.15 -15.40
C VAL A 23 -25.07 -10.82 -13.91
N GLY A 24 -23.92 -10.69 -13.23
CA GLY A 24 -23.86 -10.32 -11.83
C GLY A 24 -24.48 -8.96 -11.52
N VAL A 25 -24.26 -7.96 -12.38
CA VAL A 25 -24.87 -6.64 -12.26
C VAL A 25 -26.38 -6.72 -12.45
N ALA A 26 -26.85 -7.43 -13.47
CA ALA A 26 -28.28 -7.62 -13.71
C ALA A 26 -28.98 -8.32 -12.53
N LEU A 27 -28.35 -9.33 -11.94
CA LEU A 27 -28.87 -10.03 -10.76
C LEU A 27 -28.92 -9.13 -9.53
N LEU A 28 -27.86 -8.37 -9.27
CA LEU A 28 -27.83 -7.43 -8.14
C LEU A 28 -28.88 -6.34 -8.31
N ALA A 29 -29.08 -5.81 -9.52
CA ALA A 29 -30.12 -4.84 -9.81
C ALA A 29 -31.52 -5.43 -9.54
N ALA A 30 -31.84 -6.59 -10.13
CA ALA A 30 -33.12 -7.26 -9.94
C ALA A 30 -33.41 -7.60 -8.47
N LEU A 31 -32.39 -8.09 -7.74
CA LEU A 31 -32.50 -8.35 -6.31
C LEU A 31 -32.72 -7.04 -5.51
N SER A 32 -32.04 -5.96 -5.87
CA SER A 32 -32.19 -4.66 -5.19
C SER A 32 -33.57 -4.03 -5.40
N GLU A 33 -34.20 -4.24 -6.56
CA GLU A 33 -35.56 -3.79 -6.86
C GLU A 33 -36.61 -4.55 -6.04
N SER A 34 -36.34 -5.83 -5.74
CA SER A 34 -37.23 -6.66 -4.92
C SER A 34 -37.16 -6.35 -3.42
N LEU A 35 -36.14 -5.60 -2.95
CA LEU A 35 -35.98 -5.25 -1.55
C LEU A 35 -36.77 -3.98 -1.20
N PRO A 36 -37.53 -3.98 -0.09
CA PRO A 36 -38.27 -2.80 0.36
C PRO A 36 -37.30 -1.65 0.67
N LEU A 37 -37.64 -0.45 0.19
CA LEU A 37 -36.85 0.77 0.38
C LEU A 37 -36.96 1.35 1.79
N ASP A 38 -38.04 1.02 2.50
CA ASP A 38 -38.34 1.62 3.80
C ASP A 38 -38.44 0.53 4.89
N PRO A 39 -37.45 0.43 5.79
CA PRO A 39 -37.52 -0.49 6.93
C PRO A 39 -38.62 -0.10 7.93
N ALA A 40 -39.14 1.14 7.88
CA ALA A 40 -40.21 1.62 8.74
C ALA A 40 -41.62 1.46 8.13
N ALA A 41 -41.74 1.01 6.87
CA ALA A 41 -43.04 0.76 6.27
C ALA A 41 -43.78 -0.37 7.02
N PRO A 42 -45.09 -0.19 7.33
CA PRO A 42 -45.86 -1.16 8.10
C PRO A 42 -45.85 -2.54 7.42
N GLN A 43 -45.52 -3.57 8.21
CA GLN A 43 -45.29 -4.96 7.76
C GLN A 43 -46.48 -5.59 7.02
N HIS A 44 -47.69 -5.02 7.13
CA HIS A 44 -48.90 -5.56 6.52
C HIS A 44 -48.90 -5.56 4.97
N HIS A 45 -47.95 -4.91 4.31
CA HIS A 45 -47.75 -5.00 2.85
C HIS A 45 -46.36 -5.54 2.46
N GLN A 46 -45.58 -6.07 3.42
CA GLN A 46 -44.38 -6.83 3.08
C GLN A 46 -44.81 -8.15 2.42
N GLN A 47 -44.93 -8.11 1.09
CA GLN A 47 -44.98 -9.30 0.27
C GLN A 47 -43.89 -10.24 0.77
N GLN A 48 -44.27 -11.44 1.21
CA GLN A 48 -43.32 -12.48 1.60
C GLN A 48 -42.21 -12.57 0.55
N PRO A 49 -40.93 -12.72 0.95
CA PRO A 49 -39.82 -12.80 0.01
C PRO A 49 -40.16 -13.85 -1.04
N GLN A 50 -40.41 -13.37 -2.27
CA GLN A 50 -40.95 -14.22 -3.32
C GLN A 50 -39.95 -15.36 -3.55
N LYS A 51 -40.41 -16.61 -3.65
CA LYS A 51 -39.56 -17.79 -3.89
C LYS A 51 -38.56 -17.59 -5.05
N GLN A 52 -38.88 -16.69 -5.99
CA GLN A 52 -38.03 -16.27 -7.10
C GLN A 52 -36.70 -15.63 -6.64
N SER A 53 -36.71 -14.81 -5.58
CA SER A 53 -35.51 -14.15 -5.02
C SER A 53 -34.46 -15.15 -4.54
N ALA A 54 -34.88 -16.27 -3.93
CA ALA A 54 -33.97 -17.30 -3.44
C ALA A 54 -33.16 -17.95 -4.57
N GLY A 55 -33.80 -18.22 -5.72
CA GLY A 55 -33.12 -18.76 -6.90
C GLY A 55 -32.06 -17.80 -7.45
N LEU A 56 -32.38 -16.50 -7.53
CA LEU A 56 -31.44 -15.47 -7.97
C LEU A 56 -30.26 -15.30 -7.00
N LEU A 57 -30.51 -15.35 -5.69
CA LEU A 57 -29.44 -15.31 -4.68
C LEU A 57 -28.51 -16.52 -4.80
N ILE A 58 -29.05 -17.74 -4.96
CA ILE A 58 -28.23 -18.95 -5.13
C ILE A 58 -27.38 -18.85 -6.40
N MET A 59 -27.97 -18.38 -7.50
CA MET A 59 -27.26 -18.19 -8.76
C MET A 59 -26.13 -17.18 -8.62
N LEU A 60 -26.39 -16.02 -8.01
CA LEU A 60 -25.39 -14.99 -7.74
C LEU A 60 -24.27 -15.50 -6.82
N ALA A 61 -24.62 -16.18 -5.72
CA ALA A 61 -23.63 -16.74 -4.79
C ALA A 61 -22.72 -17.78 -5.47
N THR A 62 -23.31 -18.69 -6.25
CA THR A 62 -22.56 -19.73 -6.97
C THR A 62 -21.61 -19.10 -7.97
N MET A 63 -22.08 -18.09 -8.73
CA MET A 63 -21.27 -17.36 -9.69
C MET A 63 -20.10 -16.64 -9.02
N LEU A 64 -20.35 -15.89 -7.93
CA LEU A 64 -19.33 -15.12 -7.23
C LEU A 64 -18.28 -16.00 -6.53
N ARG A 65 -18.68 -17.17 -6.02
CA ARG A 65 -17.74 -18.16 -5.45
C ARG A 65 -16.91 -18.85 -6.53
N ALA A 66 -17.50 -19.12 -7.70
CA ALA A 66 -16.77 -19.77 -8.79
C ALA A 66 -15.81 -18.81 -9.51
N ARG A 67 -16.20 -17.54 -9.66
CA ARG A 67 -15.49 -16.52 -10.45
C ARG A 67 -15.52 -15.16 -9.75
N PRO A 68 -14.81 -15.00 -8.62
CA PRO A 68 -14.86 -13.78 -7.82
C PRO A 68 -14.31 -12.55 -8.58
N GLY A 69 -13.41 -12.73 -9.55
CA GLY A 69 -12.93 -11.67 -10.46
C GLY A 69 -14.04 -10.98 -11.26
N ALA A 70 -15.17 -11.65 -11.53
CA ALA A 70 -16.32 -11.04 -12.19
C ALA A 70 -16.89 -9.85 -11.39
N LEU A 71 -16.80 -9.88 -10.06
CA LEU A 71 -17.25 -8.78 -9.21
C LEU A 71 -16.35 -7.54 -9.34
N VAL A 72 -15.05 -7.75 -9.55
CA VAL A 72 -14.09 -6.66 -9.77
C VAL A 72 -14.33 -6.01 -11.13
N LEU A 73 -14.62 -6.81 -12.16
CA LEU A 73 -14.99 -6.33 -13.49
C LEU A 73 -16.34 -5.58 -13.47
N ALA A 74 -17.29 -6.02 -12.64
CA ALA A 74 -18.59 -5.38 -12.46
C ALA A 74 -18.51 -4.04 -11.70
N ALA A 75 -17.42 -3.76 -10.98
CA ALA A 75 -17.32 -2.63 -10.07
C ALA A 75 -17.67 -1.26 -10.67
N PRO A 76 -17.28 -0.90 -11.93
CA PRO A 76 -17.68 0.38 -12.53
C PRO A 76 -19.20 0.51 -12.70
N GLN A 77 -19.87 -0.58 -13.10
CA GLN A 77 -21.33 -0.61 -13.27
C GLN A 77 -22.04 -0.58 -11.91
N LEU A 78 -21.51 -1.30 -10.90
CA LEU A 78 -22.04 -1.26 -9.54
C LEU A 78 -21.90 0.12 -8.90
N LEU A 79 -20.78 0.81 -9.13
CA LEU A 79 -20.60 2.19 -8.70
C LEU A 79 -21.60 3.14 -9.38
N ALA A 80 -21.88 2.94 -10.67
CA ALA A 80 -22.86 3.71 -11.42
C ALA A 80 -24.30 3.49 -10.91
N LEU A 81 -24.64 2.27 -10.48
CA LEU A 81 -25.91 1.99 -9.81
C LEU A 81 -26.00 2.71 -8.45
N GLY A 82 -24.87 3.00 -7.81
CA GLY A 82 -24.74 3.95 -6.70
C GLY A 82 -25.84 3.83 -5.66
N ARG A 83 -26.66 4.88 -5.52
CA ARG A 83 -27.76 4.96 -4.53
C ARG A 83 -28.71 3.78 -4.60
N ALA A 84 -28.92 3.17 -5.77
CA ALA A 84 -29.81 2.04 -5.90
C ALA A 84 -29.30 0.81 -5.13
N LEU A 85 -27.98 0.65 -4.97
CA LEU A 85 -27.38 -0.48 -4.24
C LEU A 85 -27.00 -0.13 -2.80
N THR A 86 -26.81 1.16 -2.51
CA THR A 86 -26.33 1.63 -1.20
C THR A 86 -27.34 2.41 -0.39
N ALA A 87 -28.59 2.50 -0.86
CA ALA A 87 -29.69 3.00 -0.05
C ALA A 87 -29.82 2.21 1.28
N PRO A 88 -30.33 2.84 2.34
CA PRO A 88 -30.65 2.15 3.60
C PRO A 88 -31.47 0.88 3.31
N GLY A 89 -31.05 -0.26 3.87
CA GLY A 89 -31.66 -1.57 3.63
C GLY A 89 -31.13 -2.36 2.43
N ARG A 90 -30.43 -1.73 1.48
CA ARG A 90 -29.84 -2.42 0.31
C ARG A 90 -28.35 -2.70 0.43
N LEU A 91 -27.63 -1.90 1.21
CA LEU A 91 -26.21 -2.15 1.51
C LEU A 91 -25.94 -3.60 2.02
N PRO A 92 -26.79 -4.21 2.89
CA PRO A 92 -26.59 -5.60 3.31
C PRO A 92 -26.52 -6.61 2.17
N LEU A 93 -27.28 -6.40 1.08
CA LEU A 93 -27.21 -7.26 -0.11
C LEU A 93 -25.86 -7.14 -0.82
N LEU A 94 -25.33 -5.92 -0.95
CA LEU A 94 -24.02 -5.69 -1.56
C LEU A 94 -22.89 -6.27 -0.68
N LEU A 95 -22.94 -6.06 0.64
CA LEU A 95 -21.98 -6.65 1.57
C LEU A 95 -22.07 -8.19 1.58
N TRP A 96 -23.28 -8.74 1.48
CA TRP A 96 -23.49 -10.17 1.32
C TRP A 96 -22.87 -10.67 0.01
N ALA A 97 -23.06 -9.99 -1.11
CA ALA A 97 -22.43 -10.37 -2.39
C ALA A 97 -20.89 -10.32 -2.31
N LEU A 98 -20.32 -9.28 -1.70
CA LEU A 98 -18.89 -9.19 -1.42
C LEU A 98 -18.43 -10.36 -0.53
N SER A 99 -19.21 -10.75 0.47
CA SER A 99 -18.89 -11.91 1.30
C SER A 99 -18.86 -13.21 0.50
N GLN A 100 -19.75 -13.39 -0.50
CA GLN A 100 -19.73 -14.58 -1.36
C GLN A 100 -18.46 -14.66 -2.20
N ALA A 101 -17.99 -13.53 -2.74
CA ALA A 101 -16.69 -13.49 -3.42
C ALA A 101 -15.53 -13.74 -2.44
N ALA A 102 -15.62 -13.22 -1.21
CA ALA A 102 -14.58 -13.36 -0.20
C ALA A 102 -14.37 -14.80 0.29
N GLU A 103 -15.41 -15.64 0.24
CA GLU A 103 -15.28 -17.07 0.56
C GLU A 103 -14.36 -17.82 -0.39
N ALA A 104 -14.27 -17.39 -1.65
CA ALA A 104 -13.36 -17.97 -2.63
C ALA A 104 -12.04 -17.21 -2.72
N GLU A 105 -12.10 -15.88 -2.80
CA GLU A 105 -10.92 -15.01 -2.98
C GLU A 105 -11.14 -13.67 -2.25
N PRO A 106 -10.65 -13.52 -1.00
CA PRO A 106 -10.79 -12.28 -0.23
C PRO A 106 -10.25 -11.04 -0.97
N ALA A 107 -9.21 -11.23 -1.80
CA ALA A 107 -8.60 -10.19 -2.61
C ALA A 107 -9.60 -9.56 -3.59
N ALA A 108 -10.44 -10.37 -4.24
CA ALA A 108 -11.47 -9.90 -5.16
C ALA A 108 -12.57 -9.09 -4.46
N ALA A 109 -13.01 -9.55 -3.29
CA ALA A 109 -13.98 -8.82 -2.48
C ALA A 109 -13.41 -7.48 -2.00
N ALA A 110 -12.16 -7.45 -1.54
CA ALA A 110 -11.47 -6.22 -1.16
C ALA A 110 -11.33 -5.27 -2.36
N ALA A 111 -10.97 -5.79 -3.53
CA ALA A 111 -10.84 -5.03 -4.76
C ALA A 111 -12.15 -4.38 -5.21
N ALA A 112 -13.26 -5.12 -5.13
CA ALA A 112 -14.58 -4.61 -5.41
C ALA A 112 -15.04 -3.59 -4.37
N TRP A 113 -14.79 -3.82 -3.08
CA TRP A 113 -15.10 -2.87 -2.01
C TRP A 113 -14.38 -1.53 -2.24
N VAL A 114 -13.08 -1.55 -2.55
CA VAL A 114 -12.29 -0.33 -2.81
C VAL A 114 -12.80 0.43 -4.03
N ARG A 115 -13.33 -0.26 -5.05
CA ARG A 115 -13.83 0.37 -6.28
C ARG A 115 -15.27 0.89 -6.16
N VAL A 116 -16.09 0.26 -5.31
CA VAL A 116 -17.54 0.57 -5.20
C VAL A 116 -17.85 1.38 -3.95
N LEU A 117 -17.38 0.94 -2.77
CA LEU A 117 -17.80 1.47 -1.48
C LEU A 117 -16.88 2.58 -0.95
N LEU A 118 -15.56 2.48 -1.15
CA LEU A 118 -14.64 3.56 -0.75
C LEU A 118 -15.03 4.93 -1.36
N PRO A 119 -15.36 5.04 -2.66
CA PRO A 119 -15.74 6.32 -3.25
C PRO A 119 -17.00 6.92 -2.61
N GLN A 120 -17.91 6.05 -2.15
CA GLN A 120 -19.15 6.45 -1.49
C GLN A 120 -18.91 6.81 -0.01
N CYS A 121 -17.98 6.15 0.68
CA CYS A 121 -17.56 6.54 2.03
C CYS A 121 -16.91 7.93 2.01
N VAL A 122 -16.12 8.19 0.97
CA VAL A 122 -15.38 9.45 0.81
C VAL A 122 -16.25 10.55 0.18
N GLY A 123 -17.26 10.16 -0.60
CA GLY A 123 -18.07 11.03 -1.45
C GLY A 123 -17.25 11.72 -2.53
N ALA A 124 -16.26 11.02 -3.07
CA ALA A 124 -15.43 11.48 -4.17
C ALA A 124 -15.21 10.32 -5.14
N PRO A 125 -15.24 10.57 -6.46
CA PRO A 125 -14.87 9.58 -7.45
C PRO A 125 -13.41 9.14 -7.25
N LEU A 126 -13.10 7.89 -7.57
CA LEU A 126 -11.71 7.51 -7.75
C LEU A 126 -11.15 8.30 -8.94
N PRO A 127 -9.95 8.86 -8.83
CA PRO A 127 -9.29 9.47 -9.98
C PRO A 127 -9.09 8.37 -11.03
N VAL A 128 -9.82 8.48 -12.14
CA VAL A 128 -9.66 7.63 -13.30
C VAL A 128 -8.54 8.25 -14.14
N PRO A 129 -7.54 7.48 -14.60
CA PRO A 129 -6.52 8.01 -15.50
C PRO A 129 -7.19 8.61 -16.73
N VAL A 130 -6.95 9.91 -16.97
CA VAL A 130 -7.56 10.63 -18.09
C VAL A 130 -6.98 10.09 -19.39
N PRO A 131 -7.79 9.54 -20.31
CA PRO A 131 -7.28 9.12 -21.61
C PRO A 131 -6.71 10.35 -22.35
N LYS A 132 -5.52 10.20 -22.93
CA LYS A 132 -4.74 11.29 -23.56
C LYS A 132 -5.46 12.08 -24.68
N SER A 133 -6.65 11.66 -25.12
CA SER A 133 -7.31 12.19 -26.32
C SER A 133 -8.72 12.76 -26.11
N GLY A 134 -9.13 13.10 -24.88
CA GLY A 134 -10.46 13.67 -24.66
C GLY A 134 -10.53 14.57 -23.44
N ALA A 135 -11.29 15.66 -23.54
CA ALA A 135 -11.66 16.45 -22.37
C ALA A 135 -12.35 15.52 -21.36
N PRO A 136 -11.94 15.51 -20.08
CA PRO A 136 -12.53 14.63 -19.09
C PRO A 136 -14.01 15.00 -18.94
N ALA A 137 -14.90 14.02 -19.12
CA ALA A 137 -16.29 14.17 -18.70
C ALA A 137 -16.28 14.54 -17.22
N ALA A 138 -17.07 15.56 -16.83
CA ALA A 138 -17.17 15.95 -15.43
C ALA A 138 -17.53 14.70 -14.61
N PRO A 139 -16.80 14.40 -13.53
CA PRO A 139 -17.04 13.18 -12.78
C PRO A 139 -18.47 13.19 -12.24
N ALA A 140 -19.20 12.09 -12.50
CA ALA A 140 -20.53 11.91 -11.92
C ALA A 140 -20.43 12.01 -10.40
N ALA A 141 -21.35 12.76 -9.78
CA ALA A 141 -21.39 12.91 -8.34
C ALA A 141 -21.58 11.53 -7.68
N VAL A 142 -20.62 11.14 -6.82
CA VAL A 142 -20.70 9.87 -6.10
C VAL A 142 -21.59 10.05 -4.88
N PRO A 143 -22.66 9.26 -4.72
CA PRO A 143 -23.52 9.34 -3.54
C PRO A 143 -22.74 8.96 -2.28
N ARG A 144 -22.92 9.74 -1.21
CA ARG A 144 -22.36 9.42 0.10
C ARG A 144 -23.21 8.39 0.84
N LEU A 145 -22.54 7.46 1.52
CA LEU A 145 -23.18 6.61 2.51
C LEU A 145 -23.59 7.45 3.72
N ASP A 146 -24.70 7.08 4.37
CA ASP A 146 -24.98 7.57 5.71
C ASP A 146 -23.97 7.00 6.70
N ALA A 147 -23.84 7.62 7.88
CA ALA A 147 -22.82 7.25 8.86
C ALA A 147 -22.93 5.78 9.33
N SER A 148 -24.15 5.25 9.47
CA SER A 148 -24.36 3.88 9.93
C SER A 148 -23.97 2.85 8.86
N SER A 149 -24.35 3.11 7.60
CA SER A 149 -23.95 2.34 6.44
C SER A 149 -22.45 2.39 6.21
N GLN A 150 -21.82 3.56 6.38
CA GLN A 150 -20.38 3.72 6.28
C GLN A 150 -19.66 2.86 7.33
N GLU A 151 -20.07 2.90 8.61
CA GLU A 151 -19.41 2.12 9.66
C GLU A 151 -19.53 0.61 9.39
N ALA A 152 -20.71 0.13 8.99
CA ALA A 152 -20.90 -1.27 8.62
C ALA A 152 -20.01 -1.70 7.44
N ALA A 153 -19.92 -0.85 6.41
CA ALA A 153 -19.06 -1.11 5.25
C ALA A 153 -17.57 -1.14 5.62
N VAL A 154 -17.12 -0.24 6.50
CA VAL A 154 -15.72 -0.16 6.95
C VAL A 154 -15.37 -1.34 7.85
N ALA A 155 -16.24 -1.69 8.80
CA ALA A 155 -16.04 -2.85 9.68
C ALA A 155 -15.93 -4.16 8.87
N PHE A 156 -16.79 -4.33 7.85
CA PHE A 156 -16.69 -5.45 6.92
C PHE A 156 -15.34 -5.48 6.19
N PHE A 157 -14.89 -4.33 5.68
CA PHE A 157 -13.61 -4.24 4.97
C PHE A 157 -12.41 -4.48 5.87
N GLU A 158 -12.42 -4.01 7.12
CA GLU A 158 -11.38 -4.32 8.09
C GLU A 158 -11.29 -5.82 8.37
N GLY A 159 -12.43 -6.52 8.45
CA GLY A 159 -12.49 -7.98 8.52
C GLY A 159 -11.90 -8.66 7.28
N LEU A 160 -12.17 -8.13 6.08
CA LEU A 160 -11.52 -8.62 4.85
C LEU A 160 -10.01 -8.41 4.88
N LEU A 161 -9.54 -7.23 5.28
CA LEU A 161 -8.11 -6.91 5.36
C LEU A 161 -7.36 -7.84 6.34
N GLN A 162 -8.01 -8.28 7.41
CA GLN A 162 -7.44 -9.26 8.35
C GLN A 162 -7.31 -10.66 7.73
N ARG A 163 -8.19 -11.01 6.79
CA ARG A 163 -8.15 -12.28 6.04
C ARG A 163 -7.12 -12.27 4.90
N LEU A 164 -6.70 -11.10 4.43
CA LEU A 164 -5.72 -10.98 3.35
C LEU A 164 -4.31 -11.34 3.84
N GLY A 165 -3.68 -12.31 3.18
CA GLY A 165 -2.27 -12.60 3.39
C GLY A 165 -1.35 -11.55 2.72
N PRO A 166 -0.05 -11.52 3.08
CA PRO A 166 0.92 -10.56 2.56
C PRO A 166 1.17 -10.65 1.03
N GLY A 167 0.72 -11.72 0.38
CA GLY A 167 0.81 -11.90 -1.08
C GLY A 167 -0.46 -11.56 -1.85
N ALA A 168 -1.55 -11.16 -1.18
CA ALA A 168 -2.86 -10.94 -1.79
C ALA A 168 -3.03 -9.50 -2.32
N ALA A 169 -2.05 -9.02 -3.09
CA ALA A 169 -2.03 -7.66 -3.61
C ALA A 169 -2.71 -7.50 -4.98
N ASP A 170 -2.92 -8.62 -5.68
CA ASP A 170 -3.53 -8.68 -7.01
C ASP A 170 -4.63 -9.75 -7.07
N VAL A 171 -5.61 -9.56 -7.95
CA VAL A 171 -6.78 -10.42 -8.19
C VAL A 171 -6.73 -10.96 -9.62
N ALA A 172 -7.02 -12.24 -9.81
CA ALA A 172 -7.14 -12.81 -11.15
C ALA A 172 -8.50 -12.44 -11.79
N LEU A 173 -8.48 -11.85 -12.99
CA LEU A 173 -9.69 -11.42 -13.72
C LEU A 173 -10.10 -12.36 -14.86
N GLY A 174 -9.62 -13.60 -14.83
CA GLY A 174 -9.75 -14.55 -15.93
C GLY A 174 -8.81 -14.23 -17.10
N GLY A 175 -8.59 -15.21 -17.98
CA GLY A 175 -7.73 -15.02 -19.16
C GLY A 175 -6.26 -14.67 -18.85
N GLY A 176 -5.79 -14.92 -17.63
CA GLY A 176 -4.44 -14.59 -17.18
C GLY A 176 -4.23 -13.11 -16.79
N GLN A 177 -5.27 -12.26 -16.87
CA GLN A 177 -5.17 -10.88 -16.44
C GLN A 177 -5.18 -10.77 -14.91
N GLN A 178 -4.41 -9.83 -14.39
CA GLN A 178 -4.37 -9.49 -12.98
C GLN A 178 -4.76 -8.03 -12.80
N ALA A 179 -5.49 -7.73 -11.72
CA ALA A 179 -5.78 -6.37 -11.31
C ALA A 179 -5.38 -6.13 -9.85
N PRO A 180 -4.92 -4.93 -9.50
CA PRO A 180 -4.55 -4.62 -8.13
C PRO A 180 -5.76 -4.68 -7.22
N VAL A 181 -5.59 -5.27 -6.03
CA VAL A 181 -6.61 -5.21 -4.97
C VAL A 181 -6.89 -3.75 -4.63
N VAL A 182 -5.82 -3.01 -4.32
CA VAL A 182 -5.90 -1.59 -4.02
C VAL A 182 -5.21 -0.80 -5.13
N PRO A 183 -5.96 -0.12 -6.02
CA PRO A 183 -5.36 0.82 -6.95
C PRO A 183 -4.70 1.97 -6.16
N GLY A 184 -3.51 2.42 -6.55
CA GLY A 184 -2.89 3.62 -5.96
C GLY A 184 -3.81 4.85 -6.02
N ALA A 185 -4.65 4.94 -7.07
CA ALA A 185 -5.71 5.94 -7.18
C ALA A 185 -6.67 6.00 -5.98
N ALA A 186 -6.98 4.86 -5.38
CA ALA A 186 -7.86 4.78 -4.21
C ALA A 186 -7.18 5.28 -2.93
N VAL A 187 -5.88 4.99 -2.78
CA VAL A 187 -5.06 5.51 -1.67
C VAL A 187 -5.04 7.04 -1.70
N GLU A 188 -4.81 7.60 -2.88
CA GLU A 188 -4.73 9.05 -3.06
C GLU A 188 -6.10 9.73 -2.96
N ALA A 189 -7.18 9.10 -3.43
CA ALA A 189 -8.54 9.60 -3.22
C ALA A 189 -8.86 9.73 -1.72
N LEU A 190 -8.52 8.72 -0.92
CA LEU A 190 -8.70 8.74 0.53
C LEU A 190 -7.84 9.82 1.18
N ALA A 191 -6.57 9.92 0.80
CA ALA A 191 -5.67 10.94 1.33
C ALA A 191 -6.17 12.36 1.04
N ARG A 192 -6.62 12.64 -0.19
CA ARG A 192 -7.14 13.96 -0.61
C ARG A 192 -8.42 14.34 0.11
N ALA A 193 -9.33 13.40 0.33
CA ALA A 193 -10.59 13.71 1.00
C ALA A 193 -10.46 13.89 2.51
N ALA A 194 -9.43 13.29 3.10
CA ALA A 194 -9.04 13.47 4.47
C ALA A 194 -8.28 14.80 4.70
N ALA A 195 -7.79 15.44 3.62
CA ALA A 195 -7.13 16.74 3.73
C ALA A 195 -8.13 17.83 4.17
N PRO A 196 -7.72 18.77 5.04
CA PRO A 196 -8.54 19.93 5.33
C PRO A 196 -8.80 20.73 4.05
N PRO A 197 -10.01 21.30 3.87
CA PRO A 197 -10.28 22.14 2.72
C PRO A 197 -9.29 23.31 2.70
N ALA A 198 -8.73 23.60 1.52
CA ALA A 198 -7.82 24.74 1.38
C ALA A 198 -8.54 26.03 1.81
N PRO A 199 -7.89 26.92 2.60
CA PRO A 199 -8.53 28.13 3.13
C PRO A 199 -9.09 29.04 2.02
N ASP A 200 -8.49 29.00 0.83
CA ASP A 200 -8.87 29.83 -0.32
C ASP A 200 -9.95 29.18 -1.21
N ALA A 201 -10.33 27.92 -0.97
CA ALA A 201 -11.33 27.20 -1.78
C ALA A 201 -12.79 27.52 -1.40
N VAL A 202 -13.01 28.47 -0.48
CA VAL A 202 -14.35 29.00 -0.17
C VAL A 202 -14.76 29.96 -1.28
N ALA A 203 -14.99 29.42 -2.47
CA ALA A 203 -15.70 30.16 -3.51
C ALA A 203 -17.11 30.49 -2.99
N PRO A 204 -17.60 31.72 -3.13
CA PRO A 204 -18.96 32.07 -2.77
C PRO A 204 -19.90 31.32 -3.72
N VAL A 205 -20.43 30.18 -3.27
CA VAL A 205 -21.56 29.52 -3.95
C VAL A 205 -22.77 30.43 -3.74
N ALA A 206 -22.92 31.39 -4.64
CA ALA A 206 -24.05 32.30 -4.67
C ALA A 206 -25.33 31.52 -4.96
N GLY A 207 -26.29 31.57 -4.03
CA GLY A 207 -27.71 31.32 -4.33
C GLY A 207 -28.39 30.11 -3.69
N GLY A 208 -27.67 29.15 -3.11
CA GLY A 208 -28.29 27.95 -2.51
C GLY A 208 -28.66 28.09 -1.04
N LYS A 209 -29.81 28.69 -0.70
CA LYS A 209 -30.39 28.60 0.67
C LYS A 209 -30.76 27.13 0.96
N GLY A 210 -29.87 26.34 1.60
CA GLY A 210 -30.30 25.01 2.05
C GLY A 210 -29.30 24.05 2.71
N GLY A 211 -27.98 24.25 2.65
CA GLY A 211 -27.06 23.17 3.09
C GLY A 211 -25.70 23.62 3.62
N LYS A 212 -25.66 24.40 4.71
CA LYS A 212 -24.40 24.86 5.32
C LYS A 212 -23.68 23.85 6.23
N GLY A 213 -24.26 22.68 6.53
CA GLY A 213 -23.71 21.75 7.53
C GLY A 213 -22.87 20.57 7.00
N GLY A 214 -22.90 20.24 5.70
CA GLY A 214 -22.43 18.93 5.21
C GLY A 214 -20.92 18.79 4.93
N ALA A 215 -20.23 19.88 4.59
CA ALA A 215 -18.85 19.78 4.11
C ALA A 215 -17.83 19.45 5.22
N ALA A 216 -17.94 20.12 6.38
CA ALA A 216 -17.04 19.92 7.52
C ALA A 216 -17.16 18.50 8.10
N GLY A 217 -18.37 17.96 8.22
CA GLY A 217 -18.59 16.59 8.69
C GLY A 217 -17.97 15.54 7.76
N GLY A 218 -17.98 15.79 6.45
CA GLY A 218 -17.36 14.89 5.47
C GLY A 218 -15.85 14.76 5.61
N ALA A 219 -15.14 15.88 5.81
CA ALA A 219 -13.68 15.86 5.97
C ALA A 219 -13.26 15.12 7.25
N ALA A 220 -13.96 15.34 8.36
CA ALA A 220 -13.69 14.63 9.62
C ALA A 220 -13.92 13.11 9.50
N ALA A 221 -15.00 12.70 8.82
CA ALA A 221 -15.27 11.28 8.56
C ALA A 221 -14.22 10.65 7.64
N ALA A 222 -13.77 11.36 6.60
CA ALA A 222 -12.71 10.91 5.71
C ALA A 222 -11.36 10.82 6.44
N GLU A 223 -11.05 11.75 7.34
CA GLU A 223 -9.84 11.70 8.18
C GLU A 223 -9.84 10.50 9.12
N ALA A 224 -10.96 10.23 9.81
CA ALA A 224 -11.10 9.04 10.64
C ALA A 224 -10.95 7.75 9.81
N LEU A 225 -11.50 7.72 8.61
CA LEU A 225 -11.35 6.60 7.68
C LEU A 225 -9.89 6.42 7.22
N ALA A 226 -9.20 7.52 6.89
CA ALA A 226 -7.80 7.51 6.50
C ALA A 226 -6.90 7.01 7.64
N ALA A 227 -7.17 7.45 8.88
CA ALA A 227 -6.44 6.98 10.06
C ALA A 227 -6.54 5.44 10.24
N ARG A 228 -7.71 4.85 9.95
CA ARG A 228 -7.95 3.40 10.05
C ARG A 228 -7.31 2.61 8.90
N LEU A 229 -7.46 3.09 7.67
CA LEU A 229 -7.21 2.27 6.48
C LEU A 229 -5.93 2.62 5.72
N HIS A 230 -5.45 3.87 5.76
CA HIS A 230 -4.44 4.37 4.82
C HIS A 230 -3.16 3.52 4.79
N ALA A 231 -2.58 3.22 5.95
CA ALA A 231 -1.35 2.43 6.03
C ALA A 231 -1.49 1.04 5.40
N ARG A 232 -2.64 0.37 5.60
CA ARG A 232 -2.90 -0.97 5.04
C ARG A 232 -3.12 -0.89 3.53
N LEU A 233 -3.83 0.14 3.07
CA LEU A 233 -4.07 0.38 1.64
C LEU A 233 -2.76 0.70 0.90
N VAL A 234 -1.88 1.53 1.49
CA VAL A 234 -0.54 1.80 0.96
C VAL A 234 0.28 0.53 0.84
N ALA A 235 0.28 -0.33 1.88
CA ALA A 235 1.02 -1.58 1.85
C ALA A 235 0.53 -2.52 0.73
N LEU A 236 -0.79 -2.66 0.56
CA LEU A 236 -1.37 -3.46 -0.51
C LEU A 236 -1.07 -2.89 -1.90
N ALA A 237 -1.16 -1.56 -2.07
CA ALA A 237 -0.82 -0.91 -3.33
C ALA A 237 0.66 -1.08 -3.69
N GLY A 238 1.56 -0.97 -2.71
CA GLY A 238 3.00 -1.22 -2.90
C GLY A 238 3.34 -2.68 -3.20
N ALA A 239 2.58 -3.63 -2.66
CA ALA A 239 2.77 -5.05 -2.92
C ALA A 239 2.24 -5.50 -4.30
N SER A 240 1.42 -4.69 -4.97
CA SER A 240 0.82 -5.02 -6.26
C SER A 240 1.87 -5.16 -7.36
N ARG A 241 1.67 -6.13 -8.26
CA ARG A 241 2.45 -6.35 -9.48
C ARG A 241 1.88 -5.60 -10.68
N ALA A 242 1.09 -4.54 -10.44
CA ALA A 242 0.61 -3.65 -11.48
C ALA A 242 1.74 -3.26 -12.44
N GLY A 243 1.42 -3.20 -13.73
CA GLY A 243 2.41 -2.90 -14.76
C GLY A 243 3.05 -1.52 -14.56
N GLY A 244 4.30 -1.37 -15.03
CA GLY A 244 5.08 -0.13 -14.89
C GLY A 244 4.32 1.15 -15.27
N PRO A 245 3.54 1.20 -16.38
CA PRO A 245 2.76 2.39 -16.73
C PRO A 245 1.76 2.80 -15.64
N GLN A 246 1.07 1.82 -15.05
CA GLN A 246 0.06 2.07 -14.02
C GLN A 246 0.69 2.57 -12.72
N GLN A 247 1.85 2.03 -12.34
CA GLN A 247 2.59 2.52 -11.17
C GLN A 247 3.13 3.93 -11.38
N GLY A 248 3.56 4.26 -12.60
CA GLY A 248 3.95 5.62 -12.96
C GLY A 248 2.79 6.61 -12.79
N GLU A 249 1.57 6.25 -13.19
CA GLU A 249 0.38 7.07 -12.96
C GLU A 249 0.09 7.27 -11.47
N TRP A 250 0.20 6.21 -10.66
CA TRP A 250 -0.01 6.30 -9.22
C TRP A 250 1.03 7.17 -8.52
N LEU A 251 2.29 7.09 -8.96
CA LEU A 251 3.35 7.95 -8.48
C LEU A 251 3.03 9.42 -8.78
N VAL A 252 2.66 9.75 -10.02
CA VAL A 252 2.30 11.12 -10.40
C VAL A 252 1.13 11.61 -9.55
N LEU A 253 0.12 10.78 -9.33
CA LEU A 253 -1.03 11.13 -8.50
C LEU A 253 -0.64 11.41 -7.05
N ALA A 254 0.28 10.63 -6.47
CA ALA A 254 0.79 10.86 -5.12
C ALA A 254 1.61 12.16 -5.02
N LEU A 255 2.43 12.45 -6.03
CA LEU A 255 3.14 13.73 -6.12
C LEU A 255 2.17 14.90 -6.22
N GLU A 256 1.12 14.80 -7.04
CA GLU A 256 0.06 15.80 -7.13
C GLU A 256 -0.65 15.99 -5.78
N THR A 257 -0.98 14.90 -5.10
CA THR A 257 -1.60 14.95 -3.75
C THR A 257 -0.72 15.72 -2.77
N ALA A 258 0.59 15.44 -2.73
CA ALA A 258 1.53 16.21 -1.91
C ALA A 258 1.59 17.69 -2.34
N GLY A 259 1.44 17.98 -3.63
CA GLY A 259 1.38 19.33 -4.19
C GLY A 259 0.17 20.15 -3.74
N LEU A 260 -0.95 19.50 -3.37
CA LEU A 260 -2.17 20.15 -2.89
C LEU A 260 -2.06 20.72 -1.47
N SER A 261 -1.10 20.23 -0.68
CA SER A 261 -0.91 20.73 0.69
C SER A 261 -0.72 22.26 0.69
N SER A 262 -1.27 22.95 1.68
CA SER A 262 -1.02 24.39 1.90
C SER A 262 0.16 24.62 2.84
N ALA A 263 0.66 23.58 3.51
CA ALA A 263 1.76 23.69 4.46
C ALA A 263 3.06 24.19 3.80
N ALA A 264 3.87 24.87 4.60
CA ALA A 264 5.23 25.22 4.23
C ALA A 264 6.02 23.94 3.87
N PRO A 265 7.01 24.00 2.94
CA PRO A 265 7.72 22.82 2.45
C PRO A 265 8.31 21.92 3.55
N ASP A 266 8.78 22.53 4.64
CA ASP A 266 9.44 21.82 5.73
C ASP A 266 8.50 21.52 6.91
N ALA A 267 7.26 22.03 6.88
CA ALA A 267 6.29 21.80 7.94
C ALA A 267 5.68 20.38 7.83
N PRO A 268 5.42 19.71 8.96
CA PRO A 268 4.71 18.45 8.96
C PRO A 268 3.28 18.66 8.50
N ASP A 269 2.80 17.79 7.62
CA ASP A 269 1.45 17.82 7.10
C ASP A 269 0.98 16.40 6.74
N ALA A 270 -0.19 16.02 7.25
CA ALA A 270 -0.72 14.66 7.11
C ALA A 270 -0.91 14.26 5.65
N LEU A 271 -1.28 15.20 4.77
CA LEU A 271 -1.43 14.93 3.34
C LEU A 271 -0.08 14.59 2.70
N THR A 272 0.97 15.38 2.97
CA THR A 272 2.32 15.08 2.50
C THR A 272 2.89 13.79 3.08
N ASP A 273 2.61 13.49 4.34
CA ASP A 273 3.02 12.26 5.00
C ASP A 273 2.40 11.01 4.35
N ARG A 274 1.10 11.08 4.07
CA ARG A 274 0.36 10.01 3.38
C ARG A 274 0.87 9.79 1.97
N ALA A 275 1.05 10.86 1.20
CA ALA A 275 1.58 10.80 -0.15
C ALA A 275 3.01 10.25 -0.17
N ALA A 276 3.88 10.67 0.76
CA ALA A 276 5.24 10.15 0.85
C ALA A 276 5.27 8.64 1.18
N ALA A 277 4.36 8.16 2.03
CA ALA A 277 4.21 6.73 2.28
C ALA A 277 3.77 5.96 1.03
N SER A 278 2.81 6.50 0.24
CA SER A 278 2.42 5.94 -1.05
C SER A 278 3.61 5.86 -2.01
N VAL A 279 4.36 6.96 -2.16
CA VAL A 279 5.55 7.02 -3.02
C VAL A 279 6.60 5.99 -2.59
N ALA A 280 6.91 5.90 -1.30
CA ALA A 280 7.87 4.93 -0.79
C ALA A 280 7.42 3.48 -1.05
N ALA A 281 6.13 3.18 -0.88
CA ALA A 281 5.57 1.86 -1.18
C ALA A 281 5.64 1.52 -2.67
N LEU A 282 5.39 2.48 -3.56
CA LEU A 282 5.54 2.31 -5.01
C LEU A 282 7.00 2.06 -5.41
N LEU A 283 7.93 2.83 -4.85
CA LEU A 283 9.36 2.63 -5.09
C LEU A 283 9.86 1.27 -4.57
N ALA A 284 9.24 0.74 -3.52
CA ALA A 284 9.52 -0.58 -2.95
C ALA A 284 8.77 -1.73 -3.66
N SER A 285 7.91 -1.44 -4.63
CA SER A 285 7.11 -2.44 -5.31
C SER A 285 7.97 -3.39 -6.17
N PRO A 286 7.58 -4.67 -6.33
CA PRO A 286 8.20 -5.61 -7.28
C PRO A 286 8.38 -5.04 -8.69
N SER A 287 7.41 -4.27 -9.20
CA SER A 287 7.45 -3.65 -10.53
C SER A 287 7.87 -2.16 -10.51
N GLY A 288 8.32 -1.66 -9.35
CA GLY A 288 8.57 -0.24 -9.08
C GLY A 288 9.75 0.40 -9.82
N GLU A 289 10.51 -0.34 -10.63
CA GLU A 289 11.69 0.20 -11.33
C GLU A 289 11.33 1.35 -12.28
N GLY A 290 10.22 1.23 -13.01
CA GLY A 290 9.76 2.30 -13.89
C GLY A 290 9.32 3.57 -13.13
N ALA A 291 9.01 3.47 -11.83
CA ALA A 291 8.60 4.62 -11.04
C ALA A 291 9.76 5.62 -10.84
N TYR A 292 11.02 5.16 -10.80
CA TYR A 292 12.17 6.07 -10.67
C TYR A 292 12.32 6.97 -11.90
N ASP A 293 12.23 6.40 -13.10
CA ASP A 293 12.31 7.15 -14.37
C ASP A 293 11.12 8.09 -14.55
N VAL A 294 9.92 7.64 -14.15
CA VAL A 294 8.73 8.49 -14.15
C VAL A 294 8.89 9.64 -13.16
N TRP A 295 9.43 9.40 -11.97
CA TRP A 295 9.71 10.48 -11.02
C TRP A 295 10.67 11.48 -11.64
N GLU A 296 11.82 11.03 -12.14
CA GLU A 296 12.83 11.92 -12.70
C GLU A 296 12.27 12.78 -13.85
N SER A 297 11.53 12.15 -14.77
CA SER A 297 10.95 12.84 -15.94
C SER A 297 9.83 13.81 -15.58
N LYS A 298 9.00 13.47 -14.57
CA LYS A 298 7.86 14.30 -14.14
C LYS A 298 8.23 15.30 -13.05
N HIS A 299 9.42 15.18 -12.45
CA HIS A 299 9.89 16.03 -11.35
C HIS A 299 9.73 17.53 -11.64
N LYS A 300 10.09 17.97 -12.84
CA LYS A 300 9.96 19.40 -13.21
C LYS A 300 8.50 19.87 -13.21
N GLY A 301 7.58 19.05 -13.72
CA GLY A 301 6.15 19.37 -13.72
C GLY A 301 5.50 19.25 -12.35
N GLN A 302 6.04 18.37 -11.50
CA GLN A 302 5.54 18.10 -10.15
C GLN A 302 6.48 18.63 -9.07
N LEU A 303 7.20 19.73 -9.32
CA LEU A 303 8.30 20.20 -8.47
C LEU A 303 7.85 20.44 -7.02
N ARG A 304 6.65 21.03 -6.84
CA ARG A 304 6.07 21.28 -5.51
C ARG A 304 5.81 19.97 -4.76
N GLY A 305 5.11 19.02 -5.38
CA GLY A 305 4.80 17.72 -4.79
C GLY A 305 6.04 16.90 -4.47
N SER A 306 6.97 16.84 -5.44
CA SER A 306 8.25 16.15 -5.31
C SER A 306 9.09 16.71 -4.17
N SER A 307 9.23 18.05 -4.07
CA SER A 307 9.99 18.68 -2.99
C SER A 307 9.46 18.31 -1.60
N ARG A 308 8.13 18.25 -1.45
CA ARG A 308 7.47 17.89 -0.19
C ARG A 308 7.64 16.43 0.16
N VAL A 309 7.46 15.54 -0.81
CA VAL A 309 7.71 14.11 -0.61
C VAL A 309 9.15 13.87 -0.21
N LEU A 310 10.12 14.48 -0.90
CA LEU A 310 11.53 14.39 -0.53
C LEU A 310 11.79 14.91 0.89
N GLY A 311 11.18 16.02 1.28
CA GLY A 311 11.27 16.57 2.64
C GLY A 311 10.73 15.59 3.69
N VAL A 312 9.62 14.93 3.43
CA VAL A 312 9.09 13.89 4.33
C VAL A 312 10.02 12.67 4.38
N LEU A 313 10.52 12.19 3.24
CA LEU A 313 11.45 11.05 3.20
C LEU A 313 12.76 11.35 3.94
N ALA A 314 13.24 12.60 3.89
CA ALA A 314 14.38 13.05 4.69
C ALA A 314 14.09 12.99 6.19
N ARG A 315 12.89 13.42 6.63
CA ARG A 315 12.50 13.43 8.05
C ARG A 315 12.10 12.05 8.59
N LYS A 316 11.60 11.16 7.73
CA LYS A 316 11.09 9.83 8.07
C LYS A 316 11.82 8.74 7.30
N PRO A 317 13.11 8.50 7.60
CA PRO A 317 13.93 7.56 6.85
C PRO A 317 13.43 6.11 6.91
N ASP A 318 12.60 5.75 7.89
CA ASP A 318 11.98 4.43 8.01
C ASP A 318 11.06 4.09 6.82
N LEU A 319 10.46 5.10 6.16
CA LEU A 319 9.64 4.88 4.96
C LEU A 319 10.46 4.27 3.82
N LEU A 320 11.76 4.56 3.74
CA LEU A 320 12.66 4.03 2.72
C LEU A 320 13.29 2.69 3.11
N ARG A 321 13.06 2.16 4.32
CA ARG A 321 13.61 0.86 4.73
C ARG A 321 13.29 -0.26 3.72
N PRO A 322 12.05 -0.41 3.20
CA PRO A 322 11.75 -1.45 2.21
C PRO A 322 12.42 -1.22 0.84
N VAL A 323 12.67 0.03 0.46
CA VAL A 323 13.39 0.38 -0.77
C VAL A 323 14.86 -0.02 -0.63
N LEU A 324 15.47 0.30 0.52
CA LEU A 324 16.89 0.08 0.80
C LEU A 324 17.23 -1.38 1.06
N ALA A 325 16.29 -2.17 1.57
CA ALA A 325 16.44 -3.61 1.72
C ALA A 325 16.71 -4.34 0.39
N ASN A 326 16.44 -3.70 -0.76
CA ASN A 326 16.76 -4.23 -2.08
C ASN A 326 17.87 -3.40 -2.74
N ARG A 327 19.03 -4.02 -3.01
CA ARG A 327 20.22 -3.36 -3.59
C ARG A 327 19.92 -2.61 -4.88
N GLN A 328 19.19 -3.23 -5.81
CA GLN A 328 18.90 -2.64 -7.12
C GLN A 328 18.02 -1.40 -6.99
N ARG A 329 17.03 -1.43 -6.08
CA ARG A 329 16.17 -0.28 -5.79
C ARG A 329 16.90 0.83 -5.05
N ALA A 330 17.77 0.48 -4.10
CA ALA A 330 18.64 1.44 -3.43
C ALA A 330 19.53 2.19 -4.44
N GLU A 331 20.06 1.48 -5.43
CA GLU A 331 20.86 2.07 -6.50
C GLU A 331 20.02 2.94 -7.46
N ALA A 332 18.81 2.50 -7.82
CA ALA A 332 17.87 3.32 -8.57
C ALA A 332 17.50 4.61 -7.82
N LEU A 333 17.27 4.54 -6.51
CA LEU A 333 17.03 5.70 -5.65
C LEU A 333 18.24 6.65 -5.66
N ARG A 334 19.46 6.12 -5.53
CA ARG A 334 20.69 6.94 -5.59
C ARG A 334 20.82 7.67 -6.93
N ARG A 335 20.59 6.96 -8.04
CA ARG A 335 20.63 7.56 -9.39
C ARG A 335 19.60 8.67 -9.54
N LEU A 336 18.36 8.42 -9.11
CA LEU A 336 17.31 9.45 -9.08
C LEU A 336 17.77 10.68 -8.29
N LEU A 337 18.21 10.50 -7.04
CA LEU A 337 18.64 11.60 -6.17
C LEU A 337 19.83 12.38 -6.75
N ALA A 338 20.77 11.71 -7.43
CA ALA A 338 21.89 12.36 -8.10
C ALA A 338 21.46 13.18 -9.33
N ALA A 339 20.39 12.77 -10.02
CA ALA A 339 19.88 13.47 -11.20
C ALA A 339 19.06 14.73 -10.86
N LEU A 340 18.38 14.77 -9.71
CA LEU A 340 17.47 15.87 -9.36
C LEU A 340 18.13 17.27 -9.30
N PRO A 341 19.32 17.47 -8.71
CA PRO A 341 19.97 18.79 -8.67
C PRO A 341 20.18 19.42 -10.05
N ALA A 342 20.53 18.62 -11.05
CA ALA A 342 20.67 19.11 -12.42
C ALA A 342 19.35 19.69 -12.98
N ARG A 343 18.20 19.12 -12.57
CA ARG A 343 16.86 19.60 -12.94
C ARG A 343 16.47 20.87 -12.18
N HIS A 344 17.07 21.14 -11.02
CA HIS A 344 16.79 22.32 -10.19
C HIS A 344 17.53 23.58 -10.65
N ARG A 345 18.69 23.46 -11.30
CA ARG A 345 19.58 24.58 -11.67
C ARG A 345 18.85 25.76 -12.33
N ALA A 346 17.96 25.51 -13.29
CA ALA A 346 17.23 26.57 -13.98
C ALA A 346 16.27 27.35 -13.04
N HIS A 347 15.62 26.66 -12.11
CA HIS A 347 14.71 27.27 -11.13
C HIS A 347 15.48 28.02 -10.03
N LEU A 348 16.67 27.51 -9.64
CA LEU A 348 17.55 28.18 -8.68
C LEU A 348 18.18 29.44 -9.27
N ALA A 349 18.61 29.39 -10.54
CA ALA A 349 19.16 30.55 -11.24
C ALA A 349 18.14 31.70 -11.37
N ALA A 350 16.84 31.39 -11.47
CA ALA A 350 15.79 32.40 -11.47
C ALA A 350 15.65 33.14 -10.11
N GLY A 351 16.09 32.53 -9.00
CA GLY A 351 16.27 33.15 -7.68
C GLY A 351 15.01 33.62 -6.93
N LYS A 352 13.84 33.70 -7.58
CA LYS A 352 12.60 34.22 -6.98
C LYS A 352 11.39 33.34 -7.33
N GLY A 353 10.39 33.36 -6.46
CA GLY A 353 9.10 32.68 -6.64
C GLY A 353 9.03 31.28 -6.02
N TRP A 354 7.84 30.69 -6.05
CA TRP A 354 7.56 29.40 -5.40
C TRP A 354 8.38 28.25 -5.98
N GLN A 355 8.75 28.31 -7.26
CA GLN A 355 9.55 27.28 -7.92
C GLN A 355 11.00 27.26 -7.39
N ALA A 356 11.62 28.43 -7.21
CA ALA A 356 12.96 28.54 -6.63
C ALA A 356 12.98 28.03 -5.17
N ALA A 357 11.95 28.38 -4.38
CA ALA A 357 11.82 27.88 -3.00
C ALA A 357 11.63 26.35 -2.94
N ALA A 358 10.79 25.78 -3.81
CA ALA A 358 10.59 24.33 -3.90
C ALA A 358 11.86 23.61 -4.38
N ALA A 359 12.60 24.18 -5.34
CA ALA A 359 13.88 23.65 -5.78
C ALA A 359 14.91 23.64 -4.64
N LYS A 360 15.02 24.74 -3.88
CA LYS A 360 15.94 24.84 -2.72
C LYS A 360 15.58 23.84 -1.61
N SER A 361 14.30 23.72 -1.27
CA SER A 361 13.82 22.72 -0.29
C SER A 361 14.08 21.29 -0.78
N ALA A 362 13.89 21.02 -2.08
CA ALA A 362 14.19 19.72 -2.66
C ALA A 362 15.69 19.39 -2.60
N GLU A 363 16.61 20.33 -2.91
CA GLU A 363 18.05 20.11 -2.77
C GLU A 363 18.47 19.82 -1.33
N ALA A 364 17.95 20.60 -0.37
CA ALA A 364 18.21 20.37 1.05
C ALA A 364 17.67 18.99 1.49
N SER A 365 16.50 18.60 1.00
CA SER A 365 15.89 17.30 1.28
C SER A 365 16.67 16.15 0.65
N VAL A 366 17.16 16.30 -0.58
CA VAL A 366 18.04 15.33 -1.25
C VAL A 366 19.32 15.15 -0.43
N ALA A 367 19.94 16.24 0.02
CA ALA A 367 21.12 16.17 0.89
C ALA A 367 20.81 15.47 2.22
N GLY A 368 19.65 15.75 2.83
CA GLY A 368 19.20 15.09 4.07
C GLY A 368 18.95 13.59 3.88
N VAL A 369 18.24 13.20 2.82
CA VAL A 369 18.06 11.81 2.39
C VAL A 369 19.43 11.15 2.21
N VAL A 370 20.29 11.70 1.36
CA VAL A 370 21.63 11.15 1.12
C VAL A 370 22.44 11.04 2.41
N SER A 371 22.44 12.05 3.28
CA SER A 371 23.16 12.02 4.56
C SER A 371 22.65 10.95 5.52
N ASN A 372 21.32 10.76 5.60
CA ASN A 372 20.71 9.70 6.40
C ASN A 372 21.05 8.29 5.89
N TYR A 373 21.46 8.18 4.61
CA TYR A 373 21.85 6.93 3.97
C TYR A 373 23.35 6.78 3.73
N ALA A 374 24.14 7.84 3.86
CA ALA A 374 25.59 7.79 3.76
C ALA A 374 26.14 7.11 5.02
N GLY A 375 26.33 5.79 4.94
CA GLY A 375 26.86 4.96 6.03
C GLY A 375 25.97 3.77 6.42
N ARG A 376 24.65 3.85 6.23
CA ARG A 376 23.73 2.71 6.46
C ARG A 376 24.01 1.49 5.58
N PRO A 377 24.26 1.61 4.26
CA PRO A 377 24.59 0.48 3.40
C PRO A 377 25.89 -0.20 3.82
N ALA A 378 26.87 0.58 4.31
CA ALA A 378 28.10 0.02 4.87
C ALA A 378 27.82 -0.68 6.20
N ALA A 379 26.99 -0.10 7.07
CA ALA A 379 26.59 -0.71 8.34
C ALA A 379 25.70 -1.96 8.16
N GLU A 380 24.77 -1.96 7.21
CA GLU A 380 23.90 -3.10 6.85
C GLU A 380 24.68 -4.18 6.11
N ALA A 381 25.63 -3.82 5.23
CA ALA A 381 26.55 -4.78 4.65
C ALA A 381 27.51 -5.37 5.70
N LEU A 382 27.95 -4.58 6.68
CA LEU A 382 28.71 -5.06 7.83
C LEU A 382 27.85 -5.97 8.72
N ASP A 383 26.59 -5.63 8.96
CA ASP A 383 25.68 -6.44 9.76
C ASP A 383 25.37 -7.79 9.07
N ALA A 384 25.03 -7.76 7.77
CA ALA A 384 24.71 -8.95 6.99
C ALA A 384 25.92 -9.83 6.67
N SER A 385 27.09 -9.23 6.38
CA SER A 385 28.28 -9.97 5.93
C SER A 385 29.23 -10.32 7.07
N LEU A 386 29.20 -9.57 8.18
CA LEU A 386 30.10 -9.78 9.30
C LEU A 386 29.35 -10.17 10.57
N LEU A 387 28.39 -9.38 11.04
CA LEU A 387 27.76 -9.63 12.35
C LEU A 387 26.83 -10.85 12.37
N ALA A 388 26.06 -11.10 11.31
CA ALA A 388 25.16 -12.25 11.23
C ALA A 388 25.93 -13.59 11.19
N PRO A 389 26.97 -13.78 10.35
CA PRO A 389 27.83 -14.96 10.41
C PRO A 389 28.57 -15.09 11.76
N LEU A 390 29.06 -13.97 12.34
CA LEU A 390 29.72 -14.00 13.64
C LEU A 390 28.76 -14.45 14.76
N ASN A 391 27.53 -13.93 14.78
CA ASN A 391 26.52 -14.34 15.77
C ASN A 391 26.17 -15.83 15.63
N LEU A 392 26.11 -16.34 14.39
CA LEU A 392 25.88 -17.75 14.12
C LEU A 392 27.07 -18.61 14.58
N ALA A 393 28.29 -18.16 14.31
CA ALA A 393 29.53 -18.83 14.72
C ALA A 393 29.76 -18.80 16.24
N LEU A 394 29.27 -17.76 16.93
CA LEU A 394 29.35 -17.62 18.39
C LEU A 394 28.19 -18.31 19.13
N ALA A 395 27.14 -18.75 18.42
CA ALA A 395 26.01 -19.46 19.03
C ALA A 395 26.42 -20.75 19.78
N PRO A 396 27.32 -21.60 19.27
CA PRO A 396 27.80 -22.79 19.99
C PRO A 396 28.58 -22.41 21.26
N ALA A 397 29.38 -21.35 21.21
CA ALA A 397 30.13 -20.86 22.37
C ALA A 397 29.21 -20.34 23.47
N ARG A 398 28.14 -19.60 23.11
CA ARG A 398 27.09 -19.18 24.05
C ARG A 398 26.35 -20.37 24.65
N ALA A 399 26.01 -21.37 23.83
CA ALA A 399 25.37 -22.59 24.31
C ALA A 399 26.28 -23.41 25.25
N ALA A 400 27.59 -23.44 24.99
CA ALA A 400 28.57 -24.10 25.86
C ALA A 400 28.77 -23.34 27.19
N LEU A 401 28.69 -22.02 27.19
CA LEU A 401 28.80 -21.17 28.39
C LEU A 401 27.53 -21.16 29.26
N ALA A 402 26.35 -21.32 28.65
CA ALA A 402 25.07 -21.30 29.36
C ALA A 402 24.99 -22.20 30.61
N PRO A 403 25.39 -23.50 30.58
CA PRO A 403 25.36 -24.33 31.78
C PRO A 403 26.36 -23.91 32.86
N HIS A 404 27.47 -23.25 32.49
CA HIS A 404 28.44 -22.74 33.46
C HIS A 404 27.94 -21.47 34.15
N LEU A 405 27.27 -20.59 33.41
CA LEU A 405 26.63 -19.39 33.95
C LEU A 405 25.43 -19.74 34.84
N ALA A 406 24.63 -20.75 34.46
CA ALA A 406 23.55 -21.27 35.30
C ALA A 406 24.09 -21.87 36.61
N LYS A 407 25.13 -22.70 36.53
CA LYS A 407 25.80 -23.25 37.73
C LYS A 407 26.43 -22.18 38.60
N ALA A 408 27.01 -21.13 38.01
CA ALA A 408 27.54 -19.99 38.74
C ALA A 408 26.43 -19.23 39.46
N ALA A 409 25.29 -19.00 38.80
CA ALA A 409 24.12 -18.35 39.40
C ALA A 409 23.50 -19.18 40.54
N ASP A 410 23.39 -20.50 40.38
CA ASP A 410 22.90 -21.43 41.40
C ASP A 410 23.85 -21.51 42.61
N ALA A 411 25.17 -21.50 42.37
CA ALA A 411 26.19 -21.47 43.41
C ALA A 411 26.28 -20.11 44.15
N LEU A 412 25.87 -19.03 43.49
CA LEU A 412 25.83 -17.67 44.03
C LEU A 412 24.61 -17.39 44.90
N ALA A 413 23.52 -18.15 44.76
CA ALA A 413 22.25 -17.89 45.43
C ALA A 413 22.33 -17.83 46.98
N PRO A 414 23.21 -18.57 47.69
CA PRO A 414 23.30 -18.46 49.15
C PRO A 414 24.47 -17.62 49.71
N HIS A 415 25.53 -17.24 48.96
CA HIS A 415 26.77 -16.69 49.56
C HIS A 415 27.49 -15.60 48.73
N VAL A 416 27.18 -14.32 48.95
CA VAL A 416 27.71 -13.18 48.16
C VAL A 416 29.08 -12.65 48.65
N ALA A 417 30.00 -13.50 49.09
CA ALA A 417 31.39 -13.06 49.36
C ALA A 417 32.45 -14.14 49.08
N ALA A 418 32.18 -15.40 49.47
CA ALA A 418 33.02 -16.54 49.14
C ALA A 418 33.01 -16.92 47.64
N ALA A 419 32.06 -16.37 46.88
CA ALA A 419 31.89 -16.68 45.47
C ALA A 419 32.99 -16.11 44.55
N ALA A 420 33.68 -15.03 44.94
CA ALA A 420 34.73 -14.43 44.10
C ALA A 420 35.94 -15.38 43.92
N ASP A 421 36.34 -16.07 45.00
CA ASP A 421 37.47 -17.01 44.96
C ASP A 421 37.09 -18.33 44.27
N ALA A 422 35.85 -18.80 44.45
CA ALA A 422 35.35 -20.01 43.80
C ALA A 422 35.09 -19.83 42.28
N LEU A 423 34.76 -18.62 41.83
CA LEU A 423 34.52 -18.31 40.41
C LEU A 423 35.81 -18.17 39.60
N SER A 424 36.92 -17.81 40.23
CA SER A 424 38.21 -17.62 39.56
C SER A 424 38.65 -18.80 38.68
N PRO A 425 38.69 -20.07 39.15
CA PRO A 425 39.08 -21.20 38.31
C PRO A 425 38.08 -21.49 37.18
N HIS A 426 36.78 -21.20 37.37
CA HIS A 426 35.77 -21.40 36.33
C HIS A 426 35.83 -20.31 35.26
N LEU A 427 36.08 -19.05 35.63
CA LEU A 427 36.31 -17.94 34.72
C LEU A 427 37.62 -18.12 33.94
N ALA A 428 38.69 -18.59 34.60
CA ALA A 428 39.95 -18.93 33.93
C ALA A 428 39.75 -20.03 32.89
N LYS A 429 39.03 -21.10 33.25
CA LYS A 429 38.73 -22.21 32.32
C LYS A 429 37.81 -21.79 31.17
N ALA A 430 36.87 -20.88 31.43
CA ALA A 430 36.05 -20.27 30.38
C ALA A 430 36.90 -19.40 29.44
N ALA A 431 37.85 -18.62 29.98
CA ALA A 431 38.77 -17.82 29.19
C ALA A 431 39.70 -18.69 28.33
N GLU A 432 40.23 -19.79 28.87
CA GLU A 432 41.03 -20.76 28.12
C GLU A 432 40.23 -21.43 26.99
N ALA A 433 38.97 -21.81 27.24
CA ALA A 433 38.11 -22.40 26.22
C ALA A 433 37.72 -21.40 25.11
N LEU A 434 37.67 -20.10 25.44
CA LEU A 434 37.35 -19.03 24.49
C LEU A 434 38.57 -18.54 23.70
N ALA A 435 39.78 -18.70 24.22
CA ALA A 435 41.02 -18.27 23.57
C ALA A 435 41.20 -18.80 22.12
N PRO A 436 41.06 -20.12 21.84
CA PRO A 436 41.22 -20.63 20.47
C PRO A 436 40.10 -20.13 19.53
N LEU A 437 38.89 -19.90 20.06
CA LEU A 437 37.78 -19.35 19.28
C LEU A 437 37.99 -17.87 18.94
N ALA A 438 38.56 -17.11 19.87
CA ALA A 438 38.94 -15.71 19.64
C ALA A 438 40.06 -15.58 18.61
N GLU A 439 41.07 -16.47 18.64
CA GLU A 439 42.10 -16.53 17.60
C GLU A 439 41.53 -16.91 16.23
N GLN A 440 40.66 -17.93 16.16
CA GLN A 440 40.00 -18.33 14.92
C GLN A 440 39.15 -17.21 14.33
N ALA A 441 38.40 -16.48 15.16
CA ALA A 441 37.63 -15.32 14.73
C ALA A 441 38.55 -14.18 14.25
N GLY A 442 39.68 -13.94 14.93
CA GLY A 442 40.67 -12.93 14.53
C GLY A 442 41.36 -13.25 13.20
N GLU A 443 41.66 -14.52 12.95
CA GLU A 443 42.24 -14.99 11.69
C GLU A 443 41.23 -14.88 10.53
N ALA A 444 40.00 -15.34 10.75
CA ALA A 444 38.91 -15.20 9.79
C ALA A 444 38.68 -13.72 9.42
N TRP A 445 38.73 -12.83 10.41
CA TRP A 445 38.60 -11.38 10.18
C TRP A 445 39.74 -10.82 9.33
N ARG A 446 41.00 -11.22 9.59
CA ARG A 446 42.16 -10.78 8.80
C ARG A 446 42.07 -11.24 7.34
N GLN A 447 41.61 -12.47 7.10
CA GLN A 447 41.41 -13.00 5.75
C GLN A 447 40.30 -12.26 5.00
N LEU A 448 39.18 -11.97 5.68
CA LEU A 448 38.08 -11.19 5.10
C LEU A 448 38.47 -9.75 4.78
N ALA A 449 39.24 -9.10 5.67
CA ALA A 449 39.76 -7.76 5.45
C ALA A 449 40.69 -7.71 4.22
N ALA A 450 41.53 -8.73 4.05
CA ALA A 450 42.39 -8.85 2.87
C ALA A 450 41.58 -9.05 1.57
N GLN A 451 40.53 -9.89 1.60
CA GLN A 451 39.64 -10.08 0.45
C GLN A 451 38.87 -8.81 0.08
N ALA A 452 38.35 -8.09 1.07
CA ALA A 452 37.65 -6.83 0.84
C ALA A 452 38.58 -5.76 0.22
N GLN A 453 39.82 -5.68 0.68
CA GLN A 453 40.83 -4.78 0.12
C GLN A 453 41.15 -5.11 -1.34
N ASP A 454 41.30 -6.40 -1.68
CA ASP A 454 41.56 -6.86 -3.06
C ASP A 454 40.39 -6.51 -4.00
N ILE A 455 39.15 -6.76 -3.58
CA ILE A 455 37.94 -6.35 -4.33
C ILE A 455 37.92 -4.85 -4.56
N TYR A 456 38.17 -4.04 -3.53
CA TYR A 456 38.21 -2.59 -3.63
C TYR A 456 39.29 -2.12 -4.62
N THR A 457 40.50 -2.68 -4.56
CA THR A 457 41.58 -2.32 -5.49
C THR A 457 41.28 -2.67 -6.94
N ARG A 458 40.61 -3.81 -7.20
CA ARG A 458 40.21 -4.20 -8.56
C ARG A 458 39.14 -3.28 -9.14
N ASP A 459 38.16 -2.88 -8.34
CA ASP A 459 37.10 -1.95 -8.76
C ASP A 459 37.65 -0.54 -9.05
N THR A 460 38.74 -0.12 -8.40
CA THR A 460 39.37 1.19 -8.67
C THR A 460 40.29 1.22 -9.89
N GLN A 461 40.61 0.07 -10.49
CA GLN A 461 41.48 -0.05 -11.65
C GLN A 461 40.73 -0.31 -12.97
N GLN A 462 39.41 -0.48 -12.92
CA GLN A 462 38.51 -0.54 -14.07
C GLN A 462 37.79 0.81 -14.25
#